data_AF-A0A126P4E6-F1
#
_entry.id   AF-A0A126P4E6-F1
#
_cell.length_a   1.000
_cell.length_b   1.000
_cell.length_c   1.000
_cell.angle_alpha   90.00
_cell.angle_beta   90.00
_cell.angle_gamma   90.00
#
_symmetry.space_group_name_H-M   'P 1'
#
loop_
_entity.id
_entity.type
_entity.pdbx_description
1 polymer ?
#
loop_
_entity_poly.entity_id
_entity_poly.type
_entity_poly.pdbx_seq_one_letter_code
_entity_poly.pdbx_strand_id
1 'polypeptide(L)'
;MAAAEEVGRLVAERGGVIVTGGRFGVMEAASRGAKAADGLTVGFLPAMDPKTANAYVDLVFPTGLGRARNLLTARSCDALIMIGGSCGTLNELTIAYAEARPVVILKGSGGWADRIIPCLQDGKYLDERQTVEISIAETPSAAVEMAFALATDASREAIPDRP
;
A
#
# COMPACT_ATOMS: atom_id res chain seq x y z
N MET A 1 -1.31 -13.86 5.34
CA MET A 1 0.16 -13.70 5.34
C MET A 1 0.77 -14.20 4.04
N ALA A 2 0.51 -15.43 3.59
CA ALA A 2 0.99 -15.94 2.30
C ALA A 2 0.71 -15.00 1.11
N ALA A 3 -0.51 -14.47 1.01
CA ALA A 3 -0.86 -13.51 -0.04
C ALA A 3 0.01 -12.24 -0.05
N ALA A 4 0.39 -11.71 1.12
CA ALA A 4 1.23 -10.51 1.21
C ALA A 4 2.67 -10.80 0.78
N GLU A 5 3.19 -11.97 1.16
CA GLU A 5 4.50 -12.44 0.73
C GLU A 5 4.55 -12.68 -0.79
N GLU A 6 3.51 -13.28 -1.35
CA GLU A 6 3.39 -13.46 -2.80
C GLU A 6 3.32 -12.11 -3.53
N VAL A 7 2.53 -11.14 -3.05
CA VAL A 7 2.50 -9.76 -3.58
C VAL A 7 3.90 -9.16 -3.55
N GLY A 8 4.61 -9.25 -2.41
CA GLY A 8 5.96 -8.73 -2.26
C GLY A 8 6.93 -9.27 -3.31
N ARG A 9 6.95 -10.60 -3.49
CA ARG A 9 7.77 -11.29 -4.49
C ARG A 9 7.43 -10.82 -5.91
N LEU A 10 6.16 -10.81 -6.26
CA LEU A 10 5.66 -10.45 -7.58
C LEU A 10 5.90 -8.98 -7.97
N VAL A 11 5.92 -8.07 -6.98
CA VAL A 11 6.31 -6.67 -7.19
C VAL A 11 7.81 -6.58 -7.48
N ALA A 12 8.65 -7.26 -6.69
CA ALA A 12 10.10 -7.26 -6.87
C ALA A 12 10.53 -7.88 -8.22
N GLU A 13 9.90 -8.97 -8.64
CA GLU A 13 10.16 -9.62 -9.94
C GLU A 13 9.86 -8.71 -11.15
N ARG A 14 8.99 -7.71 -10.96
CA ARG A 14 8.68 -6.69 -11.97
C ARG A 14 9.52 -5.41 -11.82
N GLY A 15 10.55 -5.44 -10.97
CA GLY A 15 11.44 -4.30 -10.72
C GLY A 15 10.83 -3.22 -9.81
N GLY A 16 9.71 -3.50 -9.15
CA GLY A 16 9.08 -2.58 -8.21
C GLY A 16 9.75 -2.58 -6.84
N VAL A 17 9.50 -1.51 -6.07
CA VAL A 17 9.98 -1.34 -4.69
C VAL A 17 8.82 -1.53 -3.72
N ILE A 18 9.04 -2.28 -2.64
CA ILE A 18 8.04 -2.42 -1.57
C ILE A 18 8.23 -1.30 -0.55
N VAL A 19 7.22 -0.46 -0.41
CA VAL A 19 7.16 0.61 0.60
C VAL A 19 6.12 0.25 1.66
N THR A 20 6.53 0.19 2.92
CA THR A 20 5.62 -0.14 4.04
C THR A 20 5.90 0.70 5.27
N GLY A 21 5.11 0.46 6.31
CA GLY A 21 5.36 0.97 7.65
C GLY A 21 6.49 0.31 8.44
N GLY A 22 7.20 -0.65 7.83
CA GLY A 22 8.42 -1.27 8.35
C GLY A 22 8.26 -2.17 9.58
N ARG A 23 7.03 -2.37 10.10
CA ARG A 23 6.78 -3.24 11.26
C ARG A 23 6.38 -4.67 10.84
N PHE A 24 5.86 -5.45 11.78
CA PHE A 24 5.55 -6.87 11.63
C PHE A 24 4.24 -7.15 10.87
N GLY A 25 3.92 -8.43 10.66
CA GLY A 25 2.66 -8.87 10.08
C GLY A 25 2.63 -8.74 8.56
N VAL A 26 1.58 -8.10 8.00
CA VAL A 26 1.43 -7.92 6.54
C VAL A 26 2.66 -7.23 5.92
N MET A 27 3.16 -6.19 6.58
CA MET A 27 4.31 -5.40 6.11
C MET A 27 5.60 -6.24 6.05
N GLU A 28 5.83 -7.05 7.08
CA GLU A 28 6.96 -7.98 7.14
C GLU A 28 6.85 -9.09 6.11
N ALA A 29 5.66 -9.68 5.94
CA ALA A 29 5.42 -10.70 4.92
C ALA A 29 5.69 -10.16 3.51
N ALA A 30 5.19 -8.97 3.18
CA ALA A 30 5.47 -8.31 1.90
C ALA A 30 6.96 -7.99 1.71
N SER A 31 7.61 -7.47 2.75
CA SER A 31 9.06 -7.18 2.70
C SER A 31 9.86 -8.47 2.49
N ARG A 32 9.54 -9.56 3.22
CA ARG A 32 10.17 -10.87 3.05
C ARG A 32 10.00 -11.41 1.64
N GLY A 33 8.79 -11.34 1.09
CA GLY A 33 8.50 -11.74 -0.28
C GLY A 33 9.36 -11.02 -1.30
N ALA A 34 9.46 -9.69 -1.17
CA ALA A 34 10.33 -8.90 -2.04
C ALA A 34 11.80 -9.28 -1.89
N LYS A 35 12.30 -9.49 -0.65
CA LYS A 35 13.68 -9.93 -0.42
C LYS A 35 13.98 -11.30 -1.04
N ALA A 36 13.01 -12.20 -1.09
CA ALA A 36 13.16 -13.52 -1.73
C ALA A 36 13.36 -13.43 -3.26
N ALA A 37 13.04 -12.29 -3.86
CA ALA A 37 13.28 -11.99 -5.28
C ALA A 37 14.27 -10.81 -5.46
N ASP A 38 15.19 -10.64 -4.52
CA ASP A 38 16.23 -9.60 -4.52
C ASP A 38 15.71 -8.16 -4.68
N GLY A 39 14.46 -7.92 -4.29
CA GLY A 39 13.81 -6.61 -4.33
C GLY A 39 14.30 -5.66 -3.23
N LEU A 40 14.13 -4.36 -3.50
CA LEU A 40 14.37 -3.28 -2.54
C LEU A 40 13.14 -3.06 -1.66
N THR A 41 13.38 -2.89 -0.35
CA THR A 41 12.32 -2.62 0.63
C THR A 41 12.59 -1.34 1.42
N VAL A 42 11.54 -0.54 1.62
CA VAL A 42 11.57 0.73 2.35
C VAL A 42 10.57 0.69 3.50
N GLY A 43 11.02 1.07 4.70
CA GLY A 43 10.21 1.07 5.92
C GLY A 43 10.22 2.42 6.61
N PHE A 44 9.08 3.09 6.62
CA PHE A 44 8.87 4.29 7.44
C PHE A 44 8.35 3.88 8.82
N LEU A 45 9.21 3.94 9.84
CA LEU A 45 8.81 3.55 11.19
C LEU A 45 8.12 4.71 11.91
N PRO A 46 7.13 4.42 12.77
CA PRO A 46 6.45 5.44 13.57
C PRO A 46 7.20 5.79 14.87
N ALA A 47 8.24 5.03 15.21
CA ALA A 47 9.11 5.27 16.37
C ALA A 47 10.46 5.83 15.92
N MET A 48 11.23 6.39 16.86
CA MET A 48 12.58 6.91 16.63
C MET A 48 13.66 5.82 16.65
N ASP A 49 13.36 4.64 17.16
CA ASP A 49 14.32 3.53 17.22
C ASP A 49 14.29 2.71 15.91
N PRO A 50 15.37 2.73 15.11
CA PRO A 50 15.45 1.96 13.86
C PRO A 50 15.39 0.45 14.09
N LYS A 51 15.72 -0.05 15.29
CA LYS A 51 15.64 -1.49 15.62
C LYS A 51 14.22 -2.03 15.69
N THR A 52 13.22 -1.15 15.63
CA THR A 52 11.81 -1.55 15.58
C THR A 52 11.34 -1.95 14.18
N ALA A 53 12.22 -1.87 13.17
CA ALA A 53 11.97 -2.44 11.85
C ALA A 53 11.96 -3.98 11.87
N ASN A 54 11.20 -4.58 10.96
CA ASN A 54 11.35 -6.00 10.66
C ASN A 54 12.67 -6.26 9.91
N ALA A 55 13.14 -7.51 9.94
CA ALA A 55 14.46 -7.89 9.43
C ALA A 55 14.64 -7.78 7.91
N TYR A 56 13.55 -7.54 7.16
CA TYR A 56 13.53 -7.56 5.70
C TYR A 56 13.48 -6.15 5.10
N VAL A 57 13.64 -5.09 5.90
CA VAL A 57 13.69 -3.69 5.45
C VAL A 57 15.14 -3.29 5.13
N ASP A 58 15.41 -2.87 3.88
CA ASP A 58 16.74 -2.37 3.48
C ASP A 58 16.94 -0.91 3.90
N LEU A 59 15.97 -0.05 3.62
CA LEU A 59 16.02 1.38 3.93
C LEU A 59 15.05 1.71 5.07
N VAL A 60 15.62 1.94 6.26
CA VAL A 60 14.87 2.21 7.49
C VAL A 60 14.83 3.71 7.78
N PHE A 61 13.61 4.27 7.86
CA PHE A 61 13.38 5.67 8.21
C PHE A 61 12.63 5.75 9.56
N PRO A 62 13.34 5.93 10.69
CA PRO A 62 12.71 6.05 12.00
C PRO A 62 12.13 7.45 12.23
N THR A 63 10.88 7.67 11.80
CA THR A 63 10.33 9.02 11.67
C THR A 63 9.87 9.65 12.99
N GLY A 64 9.53 8.83 14.00
CA GLY A 64 8.95 9.31 15.25
C GLY A 64 7.56 9.96 15.13
N LEU A 65 6.93 9.91 13.95
CA LEU A 65 5.67 10.61 13.67
C LEU A 65 4.42 9.86 14.15
N GLY A 66 4.56 8.70 14.81
CA GLY A 66 3.42 7.92 15.24
C GLY A 66 2.52 7.55 14.04
N ARG A 67 1.22 7.86 14.13
CA ARG A 67 0.27 7.60 13.02
C ARG A 67 0.42 8.56 11.85
N ALA A 68 0.96 9.77 12.07
CA ALA A 68 1.13 10.75 10.99
C ALA A 68 2.11 10.27 9.91
N ARG A 69 2.99 9.30 10.26
CA ARG A 69 3.85 8.62 9.30
C ARG A 69 3.08 8.02 8.12
N ASN A 70 1.82 7.60 8.29
CA ASN A 70 1.01 6.97 7.24
C ASN A 70 0.91 7.84 5.97
N LEU A 71 1.05 9.16 6.11
CA LEU A 71 1.16 10.08 4.97
C LEU A 71 2.38 9.77 4.09
N LEU A 72 3.53 9.46 4.71
CA LEU A 72 4.77 9.15 4.01
C LEU A 72 4.66 7.84 3.22
N THR A 73 4.04 6.80 3.80
CA THR A 73 3.82 5.53 3.08
C THR A 73 2.89 5.72 1.90
N ALA A 74 1.75 6.38 2.10
CA ALA A 74 0.77 6.60 1.03
C ALA A 74 1.29 7.51 -0.10
N ARG A 75 2.09 8.54 0.20
CA ARG A 75 2.64 9.45 -0.82
C ARG A 75 3.92 8.96 -1.51
N SER A 76 4.63 8.01 -0.91
CA SER A 76 5.89 7.47 -1.47
C SER A 76 5.68 6.25 -2.37
N CYS A 77 4.44 5.98 -2.81
CA CYS A 77 4.13 4.88 -3.71
C CYS A 77 3.48 5.40 -5.00
N ASP A 78 3.68 4.68 -6.10
CA ASP A 78 3.00 4.95 -7.38
C ASP A 78 1.61 4.28 -7.42
N ALA A 79 1.43 3.18 -6.68
CA ALA A 79 0.15 2.52 -6.43
C ALA A 79 0.14 1.87 -5.04
N LEU A 80 -1.03 1.81 -4.41
CA LEU A 80 -1.24 1.18 -3.10
C LEU A 80 -1.98 -0.15 -3.26
N ILE A 81 -1.42 -1.24 -2.71
CA ILE A 81 -2.09 -2.53 -2.59
C ILE A 81 -2.53 -2.73 -1.13
N MET A 82 -3.85 -2.76 -0.89
CA MET A 82 -4.43 -2.95 0.43
C MET A 82 -4.63 -4.43 0.74
N ILE A 83 -4.03 -4.91 1.83
CA ILE A 83 -4.12 -6.31 2.26
C ILE A 83 -4.49 -6.38 3.75
N GLY A 84 -5.64 -6.97 4.06
CA GLY A 84 -6.12 -7.16 5.42
C GLY A 84 -6.34 -5.85 6.17
N GLY A 85 -5.65 -5.72 7.30
CA GLY A 85 -5.44 -4.44 7.96
C GLY A 85 -6.47 -4.03 9.01
N SER A 86 -6.11 -3.01 9.77
CA SER A 86 -6.93 -2.37 10.82
C SER A 86 -7.11 -0.88 10.49
N CYS A 87 -7.46 -0.04 11.46
CA CYS A 87 -7.67 1.40 11.30
C CYS A 87 -6.49 2.12 10.62
N GLY A 88 -5.24 1.71 10.90
CA GLY A 88 -4.06 2.27 10.24
C GLY A 88 -4.04 2.03 8.72
N THR A 89 -4.49 0.87 8.27
CA THR A 89 -4.57 0.51 6.85
C THR A 89 -5.70 1.28 6.16
N LEU A 90 -6.85 1.43 6.82
CA LEU A 90 -7.93 2.29 6.32
C LEU A 90 -7.45 3.75 6.18
N ASN A 91 -6.68 4.24 7.14
CA ASN A 91 -6.12 5.59 7.07
C ASN A 91 -5.16 5.76 5.88
N GLU A 92 -4.26 4.81 5.63
CA GLU A 92 -3.39 4.85 4.44
C GLU A 92 -4.20 4.82 3.14
N LEU A 93 -5.27 4.02 3.06
CA LEU A 93 -6.18 4.02 1.91
C LEU A 93 -6.87 5.37 1.71
N THR A 94 -7.40 5.99 2.77
CA THR A 94 -8.06 7.31 2.65
C THR A 94 -7.09 8.41 2.22
N ILE A 95 -5.83 8.35 2.68
CA ILE A 95 -4.79 9.28 2.24
C ILE A 95 -4.48 9.04 0.76
N ALA A 96 -4.21 7.79 0.35
CA ALA A 96 -3.92 7.46 -1.04
C ALA A 96 -5.05 7.92 -1.99
N TYR A 97 -6.31 7.68 -1.62
CA TYR A 97 -7.46 8.13 -2.40
C TYR A 97 -7.53 9.66 -2.51
N ALA A 98 -7.35 10.39 -1.40
CA ALA A 98 -7.33 11.86 -1.41
C ALA A 98 -6.19 12.43 -2.26
N GLU A 99 -5.09 11.68 -2.39
CA GLU A 99 -3.92 11.97 -3.21
C GLU A 99 -4.02 11.46 -4.65
N ALA A 100 -5.21 11.01 -5.07
CA ALA A 100 -5.47 10.41 -6.37
C ALA A 100 -4.49 9.28 -6.74
N ARG A 101 -3.97 8.58 -5.72
CA ARG A 101 -3.10 7.41 -5.92
C ARG A 101 -3.95 6.20 -6.27
N PRO A 102 -3.58 5.45 -7.32
CA PRO A 102 -4.23 4.18 -7.61
C PRO A 102 -4.26 3.27 -6.40
N VAL A 103 -5.43 2.72 -6.10
CA VAL A 103 -5.63 1.77 -5.01
C VAL A 103 -6.16 0.45 -5.56
N VAL A 104 -5.52 -0.64 -5.17
CA VAL A 104 -5.97 -2.00 -5.44
C VAL A 104 -6.23 -2.71 -4.12
N ILE A 105 -7.46 -3.16 -3.90
CA ILE A 105 -7.85 -3.95 -2.73
C ILE A 105 -7.71 -5.43 -3.07
N LEU A 106 -6.94 -6.17 -2.28
CA LEU A 106 -6.92 -7.64 -2.37
C LEU A 106 -8.06 -8.21 -1.53
N LYS A 107 -9.17 -8.56 -2.20
CA LYS A 107 -10.34 -9.16 -1.56
C LYS A 107 -10.04 -10.57 -1.04
N GLY A 108 -10.72 -10.96 0.03
CA GLY A 108 -10.50 -12.19 0.76
C GLY A 108 -9.28 -12.16 1.70
N SER A 109 -8.59 -11.01 1.80
CA SER A 109 -7.44 -10.84 2.70
C SER A 109 -7.83 -10.47 4.14
N GLY A 110 -9.12 -10.27 4.42
CA GLY A 110 -9.68 -9.97 5.73
C GLY A 110 -9.64 -8.51 6.12
N GLY A 111 -9.92 -8.22 7.39
CA GLY A 111 -9.74 -6.89 7.97
C GLY A 111 -10.55 -5.79 7.27
N TRP A 112 -9.93 -4.62 7.10
CA TRP A 112 -10.57 -3.50 6.40
C TRP A 112 -10.56 -3.64 4.88
N ALA A 113 -9.66 -4.44 4.30
CA ALA A 113 -9.66 -4.71 2.87
C ALA A 113 -11.00 -5.31 2.40
N ASP A 114 -11.60 -6.21 3.17
CA ASP A 114 -12.93 -6.75 2.83
C ASP A 114 -14.09 -5.85 3.26
N ARG A 115 -13.96 -5.21 4.44
CA ARG A 115 -15.05 -4.40 5.02
C ARG A 115 -15.36 -3.13 4.24
N ILE A 116 -14.38 -2.56 3.53
CA ILE A 116 -14.57 -1.31 2.79
C ILE A 116 -15.29 -1.52 1.46
N ILE A 117 -15.20 -2.71 0.86
CA ILE A 117 -15.79 -3.03 -0.45
C ILE A 117 -17.29 -2.70 -0.53
N PRO A 118 -18.16 -3.15 0.41
CA PRO A 118 -19.58 -2.79 0.38
C PRO A 118 -19.86 -1.32 0.68
N CYS A 119 -18.87 -0.56 1.13
CA CYS A 119 -18.99 0.88 1.39
C CYS A 119 -18.64 1.74 0.16
N LEU A 120 -18.14 1.14 -0.93
CA LEU A 120 -17.75 1.87 -2.12
C LEU A 120 -18.99 2.30 -2.93
N GLN A 121 -19.07 3.59 -3.25
CA GLN A 121 -20.05 4.12 -4.19
C GLN A 121 -19.80 3.53 -5.58
N ASP A 122 -20.85 3.00 -6.20
CA ASP A 122 -20.81 2.31 -7.50
C ASP A 122 -19.76 1.17 -7.55
N GLY A 123 -19.36 0.65 -6.39
CA GLY A 123 -18.30 -0.34 -6.25
C GLY A 123 -16.88 0.18 -6.53
N LYS A 124 -16.70 1.51 -6.65
CA LYS A 124 -15.46 2.11 -7.17
C LYS A 124 -14.90 3.28 -6.35
N TYR A 125 -15.75 4.08 -5.71
CA TYR A 125 -15.32 5.37 -5.12
C TYR A 125 -15.59 5.40 -3.60
N LEU A 126 -14.79 6.17 -2.85
CA LEU A 126 -15.00 6.34 -1.41
C LEU A 126 -16.02 7.41 -1.06
N ASP A 127 -16.18 8.41 -1.93
CA ASP A 127 -17.00 9.58 -1.69
C ASP A 127 -17.57 10.14 -3.01
N GLU A 128 -18.46 11.11 -2.89
CA GLU A 128 -19.12 11.80 -4.00
C GLU A 128 -18.15 12.55 -4.92
N ARG A 129 -16.91 12.78 -4.48
CA ARG A 129 -15.89 13.49 -5.25
C ARG A 129 -15.23 12.62 -6.31
N GLN A 130 -15.38 11.29 -6.20
CA GLN A 130 -14.89 10.32 -7.18
C GLN A 130 -13.41 10.56 -7.56
N THR A 131 -12.56 10.79 -6.56
CA THR A 131 -11.18 11.27 -6.76
C THR A 131 -10.33 10.31 -7.59
N VAL A 132 -10.44 9.01 -7.33
CA VAL A 132 -9.75 7.95 -8.09
C VAL A 132 -10.54 6.65 -7.96
N GLU A 133 -10.60 5.85 -9.03
CA GLU A 133 -11.23 4.53 -8.95
C GLU A 133 -10.41 3.57 -8.08
N ILE A 134 -11.09 2.89 -7.16
CA ILE A 134 -10.53 1.77 -6.38
C ILE A 134 -10.78 0.47 -7.14
N SER A 135 -9.71 -0.23 -7.46
CA SER A 135 -9.75 -1.54 -8.10
C SER A 135 -9.82 -2.67 -7.06
N ILE A 136 -10.47 -3.78 -7.41
CA ILE A 136 -10.59 -4.95 -6.55
C ILE A 136 -9.99 -6.16 -7.27
N ALA A 137 -9.04 -6.81 -6.63
CA ALA A 137 -8.40 -8.02 -7.09
C ALA A 137 -8.75 -9.22 -6.20
N GLU A 138 -8.94 -10.38 -6.80
CA GLU A 138 -9.25 -11.64 -6.09
C GLU A 138 -7.99 -12.49 -5.82
N THR A 139 -6.85 -12.15 -6.43
CA THR A 139 -5.58 -12.87 -6.26
C THR A 139 -4.38 -11.92 -6.14
N PRO A 140 -3.27 -12.36 -5.50
CA PRO A 140 -2.01 -11.60 -5.48
C PRO A 140 -1.51 -11.18 -6.86
N SER A 141 -1.52 -12.07 -7.86
CA SER A 141 -1.06 -11.73 -9.22
C SER A 141 -1.93 -10.66 -9.85
N ALA A 142 -3.26 -10.80 -9.78
CA ALA A 142 -4.17 -9.80 -10.31
C ALA A 142 -3.98 -8.44 -9.61
N ALA A 143 -3.75 -8.43 -8.30
CA ALA A 143 -3.51 -7.20 -7.55
C ALA A 143 -2.25 -6.47 -8.04
N VAL A 144 -1.15 -7.22 -8.27
CA VAL A 144 0.11 -6.65 -8.77
C VAL A 144 -0.02 -6.21 -10.23
N GLU A 145 -0.67 -6.99 -11.09
CA GLU A 145 -0.90 -6.61 -12.49
C GLU A 145 -1.70 -5.31 -12.61
N MET A 146 -2.80 -5.18 -11.87
CA MET A 146 -3.59 -3.95 -11.82
C MET A 146 -2.76 -2.78 -11.28
N ALA A 147 -2.01 -2.99 -10.20
CA ALA A 147 -1.21 -1.92 -9.59
C ALA A 147 -0.15 -1.37 -10.56
N PHE A 148 0.54 -2.24 -11.31
CA PHE A 148 1.53 -1.82 -12.30
C PHE A 148 0.89 -1.12 -13.51
N ALA A 149 -0.24 -1.63 -14.01
CA ALA A 149 -0.95 -0.99 -15.11
C ALA A 149 -1.44 0.42 -14.75
N LEU A 150 -1.94 0.61 -13.53
CA LEU A 150 -2.42 1.91 -13.07
C LEU A 150 -1.26 2.88 -12.75
N ALA A 151 -0.11 2.37 -12.28
CA ALA A 151 1.06 3.19 -11.97
C ALA A 151 1.70 3.83 -13.22
N THR A 152 1.58 3.20 -14.40
CA THR A 152 2.13 3.74 -15.66
C THR A 152 1.30 4.88 -16.25
N ASP A 153 -0.01 4.94 -15.94
CA ASP A 153 -0.93 5.95 -16.46
C ASP A 153 -1.02 7.20 -15.58
N ALA A 154 -0.59 7.11 -14.32
CA ALA A 154 -0.55 8.22 -13.37
C ALA A 154 0.60 9.20 -13.69
N SER A 155 0.53 9.86 -14.85
CA SER A 155 1.27 11.10 -15.07
C SER A 155 0.91 12.08 -13.95
N ARG A 156 1.93 12.53 -13.22
CA ARG A 156 1.86 13.32 -12.00
C ARG A 156 1.36 14.75 -12.27
N GLU A 157 0.16 14.91 -12.80
CA GLU A 157 -0.51 16.20 -12.68
C GLU A 157 -0.78 16.38 -11.18
N ALA A 158 0.03 17.22 -10.55
CA ALA A 158 -0.17 17.64 -9.18
C ALA A 158 -1.65 17.98 -9.03
N ILE A 159 -2.32 17.36 -8.06
CA ILE A 159 -3.68 17.79 -7.69
C ILE A 159 -3.54 19.30 -7.46
N PRO A 160 -4.17 20.14 -8.30
CA PRO A 160 -4.13 21.59 -8.09
C PRO A 160 -4.56 21.81 -6.65
N ASP A 161 -3.94 22.73 -5.93
CA ASP A 161 -4.31 23.06 -4.56
C ASP A 161 -5.85 23.25 -4.52
N ARG A 162 -6.59 22.21 -4.07
CA ARG A 162 -8.05 22.20 -4.12
C ARG A 162 -8.51 22.78 -2.79
N PRO A 163 -9.41 23.79 -2.81
CA PRO A 163 -9.81 24.55 -1.64
C PRO A 163 -10.46 23.71 -0.54
#